data_AF-A0A7T4YF19-F1
#
_entry.id   AF-A0A7T4YF19-F1
#
_cell.length_a   1.000
_cell.length_b   1.000
_cell.length_c   1.000
_cell.angle_alpha   90.00
_cell.angle_beta   90.00
_cell.angle_gamma   90.00
#
_symmetry.space_group_name_H-M   'P 1'
#
loop_
_entity.id
_entity.type
_entity.pdbx_description
1 polymer ?
#
loop_
_entity_poly.entity_id
_entity_poly.type
_entity_poly.pdbx_seq_one_letter_code
_entity_poly.pdbx_strand_id
1 'polypeptide(L)'
;MFEKILRLFGGGSKEETAKKNELVGNDGEKKDGGEVVVKEAVVRDELPKFKYHPDPIATGSIEASEDKCACCGMRRGYLCVVGYFGQGDEEFMCPWCISDGTARRKLHNNLFDEWTLQKAGISKEIIDEVHQRTVPYESWQTPEWQACCGDACEYHGTPEREDLEKLSFEEGQELYYDCFEDEADWREHVAEFDKETMHGGVYKFVCKHCGKVLMYYDCD
;
A
#
# COMPACT_ATOMS: atom_id res chain seq x y z
N MET A 1 -4.26 20.62 -5.97
CA MET A 1 -2.94 20.20 -5.45
C MET A 1 -2.40 19.11 -6.39
N PHE A 2 -2.18 19.45 -7.67
CA PHE A 2 -1.99 18.45 -8.73
C PHE A 2 -1.11 18.93 -9.91
N GLU A 3 -0.29 19.98 -9.73
CA GLU A 3 0.52 20.55 -10.82
C GLU A 3 2.00 20.76 -10.47
N LYS A 4 2.68 19.78 -9.88
CA LYS A 4 4.14 19.90 -9.66
C LYS A 4 5.01 18.69 -9.99
N ILE A 5 4.48 17.67 -10.67
CA ILE A 5 5.25 16.45 -11.01
C ILE A 5 5.59 16.31 -12.52
N LEU A 6 5.16 17.23 -13.39
CA LEU A 6 5.42 17.15 -14.84
C LEU A 6 6.52 18.09 -15.37
N ARG A 7 7.69 18.13 -14.73
CA ARG A 7 8.88 18.79 -15.33
C ARG A 7 10.21 18.12 -14.98
N LEU A 8 10.47 16.89 -15.43
CA LEU A 8 11.86 16.40 -15.51
C LEU A 8 12.22 15.43 -16.66
N PHE A 9 11.31 15.09 -17.59
CA PHE A 9 11.67 14.20 -18.70
C PHE A 9 11.64 14.90 -20.07
N GLY A 10 12.71 15.63 -20.34
CA GLY A 10 13.07 16.07 -21.68
C GLY A 10 14.07 15.09 -22.31
N GLY A 11 13.58 14.29 -23.28
CA GLY A 11 14.25 13.87 -24.52
C GLY A 11 15.66 13.23 -24.48
N GLY A 12 15.75 12.00 -24.98
CA GLY A 12 17.01 11.45 -25.47
C GLY A 12 16.95 9.96 -25.81
N SER A 13 16.68 9.63 -27.08
CA SER A 13 16.89 8.28 -27.63
C SER A 13 18.38 7.94 -27.69
N LYS A 14 18.75 6.70 -27.36
CA LYS A 14 19.64 5.83 -28.18
C LYS A 14 19.91 4.47 -27.51
N GLU A 15 19.56 3.43 -28.27
CA GLU A 15 20.29 2.18 -28.56
C GLU A 15 20.91 1.31 -27.45
N GLU A 16 20.59 0.02 -27.58
CA GLU A 16 21.21 -1.19 -27.01
C GLU A 16 22.73 -1.14 -26.86
N THR A 17 23.26 -1.72 -25.77
CA THR A 17 24.08 -2.94 -25.87
C THR A 17 24.23 -3.64 -24.52
N ALA A 18 23.95 -4.93 -24.49
CA ALA A 18 24.34 -5.84 -23.42
C ALA A 18 25.87 -6.06 -23.41
N LYS A 19 26.51 -5.92 -22.24
CA LYS A 19 27.81 -6.56 -21.96
C LYS A 19 27.88 -7.05 -20.51
N LYS A 20 28.11 -8.36 -20.38
CA LYS A 20 28.62 -9.06 -19.20
C LYS A 20 30.03 -8.53 -18.86
N ASN A 21 30.38 -8.51 -17.58
CA ASN A 21 31.75 -8.59 -17.03
C ASN A 21 31.58 -9.03 -15.56
N GLU A 22 31.88 -10.27 -15.17
CA GLU A 22 33.22 -10.84 -14.89
C GLU A 22 34.11 -9.98 -13.98
N LEU A 23 34.32 -10.53 -12.78
CA LEU A 23 35.24 -10.09 -11.73
C LEU A 23 36.68 -10.42 -12.11
N VAL A 24 37.59 -9.44 -12.16
CA VAL A 24 39.03 -9.66 -11.88
C VAL A 24 39.69 -8.37 -11.39
N GLY A 25 40.48 -8.48 -10.31
CA GLY A 25 41.80 -7.84 -10.25
C GLY A 25 41.89 -6.46 -9.60
N ASN A 26 42.35 -6.48 -8.35
CA ASN A 26 42.83 -5.33 -7.60
C ASN A 26 44.27 -5.02 -8.03
N ASP A 27 44.59 -3.78 -8.39
CA ASP A 27 45.94 -3.20 -8.32
C ASP A 27 45.80 -1.70 -8.03
N GLY A 28 46.42 -1.26 -6.94
CA GLY A 28 46.23 0.08 -6.39
C GLY A 28 47.25 1.09 -6.90
N GLU A 29 46.83 2.36 -6.96
CA GLU A 29 47.71 3.51 -6.78
C GLU A 29 46.89 4.68 -6.19
N LYS A 30 47.38 5.25 -5.09
CA LYS A 30 46.79 6.42 -4.41
C LYS A 30 47.25 7.70 -5.10
N LYS A 31 46.35 8.69 -5.26
CA LYS A 31 46.56 10.08 -4.81
C LYS A 31 45.31 10.97 -4.95
N ASP A 32 45.24 11.90 -4.01
CA ASP A 32 44.52 13.18 -3.97
C ASP A 32 43.04 13.24 -3.56
N GLY A 33 42.83 13.56 -2.27
CA GLY A 33 42.16 14.80 -1.85
C GLY A 33 40.66 15.00 -2.07
N GLY A 34 39.91 14.01 -2.54
CA GLY A 34 38.46 14.10 -2.65
C GLY A 34 37.76 13.74 -1.32
N GLU A 35 36.84 14.59 -0.86
CA GLU A 35 35.86 14.25 0.16
C GLU A 35 35.19 12.92 -0.21
N VAL A 36 35.49 11.87 0.55
CA VAL A 36 34.91 10.54 0.33
C VAL A 36 33.46 10.64 0.77
N VAL A 37 32.56 10.93 -0.17
CA VAL A 37 31.13 10.70 0.02
C VAL A 37 30.94 9.19 0.06
N VAL A 38 31.07 8.61 1.25
CA VAL A 38 30.62 7.26 1.53
C VAL A 38 29.12 7.25 1.30
N LYS A 39 28.69 6.77 0.13
CA LYS A 39 27.28 6.45 -0.09
C LYS A 39 26.92 5.37 0.93
N GLU A 40 26.05 5.72 1.89
CA GLU A 40 25.47 4.74 2.81
C GLU A 40 24.89 3.58 1.98
N ALA A 41 25.36 2.36 2.22
CA ALA A 41 24.88 1.19 1.50
C ALA A 41 23.41 0.94 1.81
N VAL A 42 22.60 0.70 0.77
CA VAL A 42 21.23 0.23 0.93
C VAL A 42 21.26 -1.24 1.34
N VAL A 43 20.75 -1.56 2.51
CA VAL A 43 20.58 -2.94 2.96
C VAL A 43 19.26 -3.46 2.41
N ARG A 44 19.32 -4.39 1.46
CA ARG A 44 18.12 -5.02 0.88
C ARG A 44 17.84 -6.34 1.60
N ASP A 45 17.11 -6.24 2.70
CA ASP A 45 16.57 -7.41 3.41
C ASP A 45 15.32 -7.93 2.68
N GLU A 46 14.93 -9.18 2.94
CA GLU A 46 13.62 -9.69 2.49
C GLU A 46 12.51 -8.83 3.14
N LEU A 47 11.52 -8.45 2.33
CA LEU A 47 10.37 -7.68 2.82
C LEU A 47 9.59 -8.51 3.85
N PRO A 48 9.16 -7.88 4.96
CA PRO A 48 8.33 -8.56 5.93
C PRO A 48 7.00 -8.96 5.30
N LYS A 49 6.47 -10.11 5.73
CA LYS A 49 5.14 -10.58 5.34
C LYS A 49 4.11 -10.00 6.31
N PHE A 50 3.05 -9.42 5.76
CA PHE A 50 1.94 -8.90 6.55
C PHE A 50 0.75 -9.84 6.45
N LYS A 51 0.22 -10.26 7.60
CA LYS A 51 -0.88 -11.25 7.64
C LYS A 51 -2.13 -10.76 6.91
N TYR A 52 -2.41 -9.46 6.97
CA TYR A 52 -3.64 -8.87 6.42
C TYR A 52 -3.39 -7.99 5.20
N HIS A 53 -2.15 -7.78 4.76
CA HIS A 53 -1.84 -7.03 3.55
C HIS A 53 -0.76 -7.78 2.76
N PRO A 54 -1.10 -8.89 2.09
CA PRO A 54 -0.13 -9.85 1.58
C PRO A 54 0.80 -9.30 0.49
N ASP A 55 0.34 -8.34 -0.33
CA ASP A 55 1.14 -7.73 -1.40
C ASP A 55 1.06 -6.19 -1.37
N PRO A 56 1.72 -5.55 -0.40
CA PRO A 56 1.66 -4.10 -0.22
C PRO A 56 2.45 -3.31 -1.27
N ILE A 57 3.22 -3.98 -2.13
CA ILE A 57 3.86 -3.34 -3.29
C ILE A 57 2.85 -3.28 -4.44
N ALA A 58 2.17 -4.39 -4.73
CA ALA A 58 1.18 -4.43 -5.81
C ALA A 58 0.01 -3.45 -5.59
N THR A 59 -0.35 -3.19 -4.33
CA THR A 59 -1.38 -2.22 -3.96
C THR A 59 -0.90 -0.77 -3.89
N GLY A 60 0.40 -0.52 -4.10
CA GLY A 60 0.99 0.83 -4.06
C GLY A 60 1.27 1.37 -2.66
N SER A 61 1.02 0.61 -1.59
CA SER A 61 1.29 1.09 -0.23
C SER A 61 2.79 1.18 0.10
N ILE A 62 3.60 0.33 -0.52
CA ILE A 62 5.06 0.30 -0.39
C ILE A 62 5.70 0.55 -1.75
N GLU A 63 6.66 1.48 -1.77
CA GLU A 63 7.47 1.78 -2.95
C GLU A 63 8.96 1.58 -2.66
N ALA A 64 9.72 1.30 -3.72
CA ALA A 64 11.16 1.29 -3.66
C ALA A 64 11.67 2.72 -3.44
N SER A 65 12.51 2.92 -2.43
CA SER A 65 13.05 4.23 -2.08
C SER A 65 14.47 4.12 -1.52
N GLU A 66 15.31 5.09 -1.88
CA GLU A 66 16.65 5.23 -1.30
C GLU A 66 16.63 6.05 0.01
N ASP A 67 15.49 6.64 0.39
CA ASP A 67 15.38 7.53 1.53
C ASP A 67 15.47 6.83 2.89
N LYS A 68 15.68 7.65 3.93
CA LYS A 68 15.78 7.17 5.31
C LYS A 68 14.38 6.99 5.89
N CYS A 69 14.16 5.86 6.55
CA CYS A 69 12.98 5.67 7.38
C CYS A 69 12.93 6.70 8.50
N ALA A 70 11.83 7.43 8.65
CA ALA A 70 11.63 8.39 9.74
C ALA A 70 11.75 7.74 11.14
N CYS A 71 11.38 6.45 11.25
CA CYS A 71 11.36 5.71 12.51
C CYS A 71 12.74 5.20 12.98
N CYS A 72 13.56 4.66 12.06
CA CYS A 72 14.85 4.03 12.41
C CYS A 72 16.08 4.68 11.77
N GLY A 73 15.91 5.64 10.86
CA GLY A 73 16.98 6.33 10.15
C GLY A 73 17.72 5.50 9.11
N MET A 74 17.34 4.23 8.90
CA MET A 74 18.00 3.33 7.96
C MET A 74 17.47 3.48 6.53
N ARG A 75 18.35 3.26 5.55
CA ARG A 75 18.01 3.10 4.12
C ARG A 75 17.91 1.61 3.79
N ARG A 76 16.67 1.10 3.74
CA ARG A 76 16.40 -0.33 3.49
C ARG A 76 15.87 -0.64 2.09
N GLY A 77 15.79 0.38 1.24
CA GLY A 77 15.36 0.23 -0.16
C GLY A 77 13.86 0.32 -0.37
N TYR A 78 13.05 0.39 0.70
CA TYR A 78 11.59 0.48 0.62
C TYR A 78 11.02 1.36 1.72
N LEU A 79 9.96 2.10 1.39
CA LEU A 79 9.18 2.91 2.31
C LEU A 79 7.69 2.70 2.05
N CYS A 80 6.89 2.78 3.11
CA CYS A 80 5.45 2.93 3.04
C CYS A 80 5.15 4.38 2.66
N VAL A 81 4.41 4.58 1.57
CA VAL A 81 4.11 5.91 0.99
C VAL A 81 2.69 6.39 1.26
N VAL A 82 1.86 5.55 1.87
CA VAL A 82 0.52 5.91 2.34
C VAL A 82 0.65 6.80 3.57
N GLY A 83 -0.03 7.95 3.52
CA GLY A 83 -0.05 8.92 4.60
C GLY A 83 -0.65 8.34 5.88
N TYR A 84 -0.09 8.70 7.03
CA TYR A 84 -0.64 8.30 8.33
C TYR A 84 -1.56 9.40 8.87
N PHE A 85 -2.69 9.00 9.43
CA PHE A 85 -3.65 9.93 10.04
C PHE A 85 -2.99 10.81 11.11
N GLY A 86 -3.10 12.13 10.94
CA GLY A 86 -2.93 13.10 12.03
C GLY A 86 -1.54 13.72 12.25
N GLN A 87 -0.57 13.56 11.34
CA GLN A 87 0.74 14.21 11.45
C GLN A 87 0.96 15.20 10.29
N GLY A 88 1.42 16.41 10.61
CA GLY A 88 1.51 17.55 9.68
C GLY A 88 2.72 17.54 8.73
N ASP A 89 3.56 16.50 8.79
CA ASP A 89 4.69 16.28 7.89
C ASP A 89 4.66 14.81 7.42
N GLU A 90 4.83 14.57 6.11
CA GLU A 90 4.82 13.23 5.50
C GLU A 90 6.04 12.40 5.95
N GLU A 91 5.92 11.74 7.10
CA GLU A 91 6.95 10.85 7.62
C GLU A 91 6.80 9.42 7.07
N PHE A 92 7.58 9.10 6.03
CA PHE A 92 7.61 7.77 5.45
C PHE A 92 8.40 6.77 6.32
N MET A 93 7.84 5.57 6.50
CA MET A 93 8.42 4.53 7.35
C MET A 93 8.77 3.28 6.55
N CYS A 94 9.84 2.59 6.95
CA CYS A 94 10.18 1.33 6.31
C CYS A 94 9.26 0.19 6.77
N PRO A 95 8.94 -0.78 5.88
CA PRO A 95 8.06 -1.91 6.17
C PRO A 95 8.44 -2.70 7.42
N TRP A 96 9.74 -2.81 7.72
CA TRP A 96 10.25 -3.53 8.89
C TRP A 96 9.86 -2.88 10.22
N CYS A 97 9.90 -1.55 10.30
CA CYS A 97 9.47 -0.84 11.51
C CYS A 97 7.96 -0.92 11.72
N ILE A 98 7.18 -1.06 10.65
CA ILE A 98 5.75 -1.32 10.73
C ILE A 98 5.55 -2.75 11.26
N SER A 99 6.15 -3.74 10.62
CA SER A 99 5.99 -5.16 10.95
C SER A 99 6.34 -5.53 12.40
N ASP A 100 7.40 -4.93 12.96
CA ASP A 100 7.84 -5.19 14.35
C ASP A 100 7.21 -4.23 15.40
N GLY A 101 6.31 -3.35 14.95
CA GLY A 101 5.62 -2.35 15.77
C GLY A 101 6.52 -1.20 16.27
N THR A 102 7.75 -1.04 15.79
CA THR A 102 8.62 0.09 16.16
C THR A 102 8.01 1.42 15.71
N ALA A 103 7.39 1.45 14.52
CA ALA A 103 6.63 2.57 13.98
C ALA A 103 5.61 3.09 15.01
N ARG A 104 4.72 2.20 15.46
CA ARG A 104 3.72 2.46 16.50
C ARG A 104 4.34 2.99 17.80
N ARG A 105 5.39 2.33 18.30
CA ARG A 105 6.01 2.68 19.59
C ARG A 105 6.68 4.04 19.59
N LYS A 106 7.28 4.46 18.48
CA LYS A 106 8.07 5.70 18.41
C LYS A 106 7.25 6.91 17.96
N LEU A 107 6.34 6.71 17.02
CA LEU A 107 5.62 7.82 16.38
C LEU A 107 4.18 7.95 16.87
N HIS A 108 3.70 6.99 17.69
CA HIS A 108 2.31 6.93 18.15
C HIS A 108 1.28 6.91 17.01
N ASN A 109 1.69 6.53 15.80
CA ASN A 109 0.83 6.54 14.64
C ASN A 109 -0.29 5.50 14.79
N ASN A 110 -1.53 5.95 14.63
CA ASN A 110 -2.70 5.12 14.34
C ASN A 110 -2.71 4.91 12.82
N LEU A 111 -2.75 3.65 12.36
CA LEU A 111 -2.64 3.35 10.93
C LEU A 111 -4.00 3.41 10.22
N PHE A 112 -5.10 3.16 10.93
CA PHE A 112 -6.49 3.27 10.45
C PHE A 112 -7.45 3.31 11.67
N ASP A 113 -8.77 3.34 11.45
CA ASP A 113 -9.76 3.31 12.54
C ASP A 113 -10.03 1.88 13.03
N GLU A 114 -9.96 1.68 14.35
CA GLU A 114 -10.29 0.39 14.97
C GLU A 114 -11.81 0.11 14.99
N TRP A 115 -12.65 1.13 14.79
CA TRP A 115 -14.10 1.07 14.99
C TRP A 115 -14.78 -0.06 14.21
N THR A 116 -14.47 -0.24 12.92
CA THR A 116 -15.10 -1.26 12.08
C THR A 116 -14.84 -2.67 12.59
N LEU A 117 -13.60 -2.95 12.98
CA LEU A 117 -13.22 -4.25 13.55
C LEU A 117 -13.82 -4.44 14.96
N GLN A 118 -13.86 -3.39 15.78
CA GLN A 118 -14.51 -3.43 17.10
C GLN A 118 -16.01 -3.73 16.98
N LYS A 119 -16.71 -3.06 16.06
CA LYS A 119 -18.13 -3.29 15.76
C LYS A 119 -18.39 -4.70 15.25
N ALA A 120 -17.46 -5.27 14.49
CA ALA A 120 -17.51 -6.65 14.02
C ALA A 120 -17.19 -7.69 15.13
N GLY A 121 -16.86 -7.26 16.35
CA GLY A 121 -16.57 -8.15 17.48
C GLY A 121 -15.22 -8.87 17.38
N ILE A 122 -14.28 -8.31 16.63
CA ILE A 122 -12.93 -8.86 16.45
C ILE A 122 -12.10 -8.69 17.73
N SER A 123 -11.24 -9.67 18.02
CA SER A 123 -10.43 -9.65 19.24
C SER A 123 -9.42 -8.51 19.23
N LYS A 124 -9.08 -8.01 20.43
CA LYS A 124 -8.11 -6.92 20.58
C LYS A 124 -6.75 -7.26 19.98
N GLU A 125 -6.32 -8.51 20.06
CA GLU A 125 -5.05 -8.98 19.53
C GLU A 125 -4.99 -8.87 18.00
N ILE A 126 -6.09 -9.19 17.32
CA ILE A 126 -6.21 -9.04 15.87
C ILE A 126 -6.25 -7.55 15.51
N ILE A 127 -7.07 -6.77 16.21
CA ILE A 127 -7.15 -5.31 16.01
C ILE A 127 -5.77 -4.68 16.16
N ASP A 128 -5.01 -5.01 17.20
CA ASP A 128 -3.66 -4.50 17.41
C ASP A 128 -2.67 -4.96 16.32
N GLU A 129 -2.80 -6.17 15.79
CA GLU A 129 -1.95 -6.64 14.67
C GLU A 129 -2.23 -5.87 13.38
N VAL A 130 -3.51 -5.69 13.04
CA VAL A 130 -3.87 -4.88 11.88
C VAL A 130 -3.35 -3.45 12.14
N HIS A 131 -3.72 -2.84 13.28
CA HIS A 131 -3.54 -1.41 13.56
C HIS A 131 -2.11 -0.96 13.76
N GLN A 132 -1.25 -1.84 14.26
CA GLN A 132 0.09 -1.45 14.68
C GLN A 132 1.18 -2.12 13.85
N ARG A 133 0.84 -3.21 13.16
CA ARG A 133 1.81 -4.09 12.49
C ARG A 133 1.47 -4.42 11.04
N THR A 134 0.41 -3.84 10.48
CA THR A 134 0.04 -3.99 9.06
C THR A 134 0.21 -2.66 8.34
N VAL A 135 0.73 -2.73 7.11
CA VAL A 135 0.86 -1.56 6.24
C VAL A 135 -0.53 -1.06 5.86
N PRO A 136 -0.85 0.24 6.02
CA PRO A 136 -2.15 0.79 5.63
C PRO A 136 -2.30 0.81 4.10
N TYR A 137 -3.50 1.14 3.64
CA TYR A 137 -3.78 1.41 2.23
C TYR A 137 -4.30 2.84 2.09
N GLU A 138 -4.07 3.43 0.92
CA GLU A 138 -4.55 4.77 0.60
C GLU A 138 -6.07 4.77 0.47
N SER A 139 -6.73 5.73 1.10
CA SER A 139 -8.17 5.92 0.97
C SER A 139 -8.59 7.39 0.99
N TRP A 140 -9.78 7.70 0.47
CA TRP A 140 -10.29 9.07 0.42
C TRP A 140 -10.76 9.53 1.80
N GLN A 141 -11.46 8.66 2.52
CA GLN A 141 -11.79 8.85 3.92
C GLN A 141 -10.86 8.03 4.82
N THR A 142 -11.26 7.81 6.07
CA THR A 142 -10.48 6.97 6.99
C THR A 142 -10.62 5.50 6.58
N PRO A 143 -9.51 4.75 6.37
CA PRO A 143 -9.56 3.36 5.93
C PRO A 143 -10.35 2.50 6.90
N GLU A 144 -11.34 1.78 6.36
CA GLU A 144 -12.15 0.81 7.09
C GLU A 144 -11.74 -0.63 6.78
N TRP A 145 -11.12 -1.28 7.76
CA TRP A 145 -10.70 -2.67 7.60
C TRP A 145 -11.87 -3.65 7.73
N GLN A 146 -12.02 -4.53 6.74
CA GLN A 146 -13.14 -5.47 6.68
C GLN A 146 -12.87 -6.77 7.47
N ALA A 147 -13.93 -7.37 7.99
CA ALA A 147 -13.87 -8.56 8.83
C ALA A 147 -14.83 -9.67 8.37
N CYS A 148 -14.43 -10.92 8.56
CA CYS A 148 -15.25 -12.08 8.24
C CYS A 148 -14.78 -13.30 9.04
N CYS A 149 -15.70 -14.20 9.40
CA CYS A 149 -15.38 -15.43 10.15
C CYS A 149 -14.66 -15.19 11.51
N GLY A 150 -14.88 -14.04 12.14
CA GLY A 150 -14.22 -13.70 13.42
C GLY A 150 -12.73 -13.33 13.29
N ASP A 151 -12.26 -13.02 12.08
CA ASP A 151 -10.90 -12.51 11.82
C ASP A 151 -10.96 -11.30 10.88
N ALA A 152 -9.86 -10.54 10.81
CA ALA A 152 -9.70 -9.49 9.81
C ALA A 152 -9.40 -10.11 8.44
N CYS A 153 -9.91 -9.49 7.38
CA CYS A 153 -9.67 -9.94 6.00
C CYS A 153 -8.30 -9.45 5.48
N GLU A 154 -7.80 -10.11 4.44
CA GLU A 154 -6.66 -9.59 3.68
C GLU A 154 -7.12 -8.46 2.77
N TYR A 155 -6.36 -7.37 2.68
CA TYR A 155 -6.55 -6.31 1.70
C TYR A 155 -5.81 -6.63 0.40
N HIS A 156 -6.49 -6.45 -0.74
CA HIS A 156 -6.01 -6.82 -2.07
C HIS A 156 -6.09 -5.67 -3.09
N GLY A 157 -6.19 -4.42 -2.64
CA GLY A 157 -6.22 -3.25 -3.54
C GLY A 157 -7.62 -2.94 -4.10
N THR A 158 -7.66 -2.26 -5.23
CA THR A 158 -8.90 -2.02 -6.01
C THR A 158 -9.37 -3.33 -6.64
N PRO A 159 -10.69 -3.65 -6.61
CA PRO A 159 -11.19 -4.85 -7.26
C PRO A 159 -10.99 -4.78 -8.78
N GLU A 160 -10.90 -5.95 -9.42
CA GLU A 160 -11.01 -6.04 -10.87
C GLU A 160 -12.48 -5.95 -11.29
N ARG A 161 -12.76 -5.61 -12.55
CA ARG A 161 -14.13 -5.56 -13.09
C ARG A 161 -14.86 -6.89 -12.88
N GLU A 162 -14.18 -8.01 -13.08
CA GLU A 162 -14.72 -9.35 -12.92
C GLU A 162 -15.08 -9.66 -11.46
N ASP A 163 -14.56 -8.91 -10.49
CA ASP A 163 -15.02 -9.03 -9.10
C ASP A 163 -16.38 -8.36 -8.91
N LEU A 164 -16.63 -7.21 -9.55
CA LEU A 164 -17.93 -6.52 -9.52
C LEU A 164 -19.00 -7.26 -10.33
N GLU A 165 -18.63 -7.88 -11.46
CA GLU A 165 -19.55 -8.68 -12.27
C GLU A 165 -20.18 -9.85 -11.52
N LYS A 166 -19.51 -10.35 -10.47
CA LYS A 166 -20.00 -11.45 -9.63
C LYS A 166 -21.06 -11.02 -8.64
N LEU A 167 -21.20 -9.73 -8.37
CA LEU A 167 -22.22 -9.21 -7.46
C LEU A 167 -23.60 -9.27 -8.11
N SER A 168 -24.61 -9.66 -7.33
CA SER A 168 -26.00 -9.43 -7.71
C SER A 168 -26.29 -7.92 -7.75
N PHE A 169 -27.42 -7.54 -8.34
CA PHE A 169 -27.86 -6.15 -8.31
C PHE A 169 -28.04 -5.65 -6.86
N GLU A 170 -28.62 -6.47 -6.00
CA GLU A 170 -28.82 -6.14 -4.57
C GLU A 170 -27.50 -5.99 -3.82
N GLU A 171 -26.50 -6.84 -4.10
CA GLU A 171 -25.16 -6.71 -3.51
C GLU A 171 -24.45 -5.44 -4.02
N GLY A 172 -24.64 -5.08 -5.30
CA GLY A 172 -24.14 -3.83 -5.88
C GLY A 172 -24.80 -2.59 -5.28
N GLN A 173 -26.12 -2.63 -5.05
CA GLN A 173 -26.88 -1.59 -4.36
C GLN A 173 -26.37 -1.37 -2.93
N GLU A 174 -26.17 -2.46 -2.18
CA GLU A 174 -25.63 -2.39 -0.82
C GLU A 174 -24.21 -1.80 -0.80
N LEU A 175 -23.35 -2.20 -1.76
CA LEU A 175 -21.98 -1.69 -1.86
C LEU A 175 -21.92 -0.19 -2.14
N TYR A 176 -22.75 0.32 -3.05
CA TYR A 176 -22.75 1.73 -3.49
C TYR A 176 -23.89 2.55 -2.89
N TYR A 177 -24.41 2.19 -1.71
CA TYR A 177 -25.42 2.97 -0.97
C TYR A 177 -26.66 3.38 -1.81
N ASP A 178 -27.22 2.43 -2.57
CA ASP A 178 -28.40 2.62 -3.41
C ASP A 178 -28.24 3.67 -4.54
N CYS A 179 -27.03 3.83 -5.08
CA CYS A 179 -26.75 4.80 -6.16
C CYS A 179 -27.35 4.45 -7.53
N PHE A 180 -27.87 3.24 -7.76
CA PHE A 180 -28.39 2.82 -9.07
C PHE A 180 -29.91 2.68 -9.10
N GLU A 181 -30.55 3.07 -10.19
CA GLU A 181 -32.01 3.03 -10.31
C GLU A 181 -32.55 1.60 -10.53
N ASP A 182 -31.84 0.79 -11.33
CA ASP A 182 -32.22 -0.57 -11.67
C ASP A 182 -31.01 -1.45 -12.07
N GLU A 183 -31.26 -2.72 -12.40
CA GLU A 183 -30.19 -3.64 -12.80
C GLU A 183 -29.47 -3.19 -14.07
N ALA A 184 -30.13 -2.51 -15.02
CA ALA A 184 -29.46 -2.07 -16.24
C ALA A 184 -28.41 -1.00 -15.95
N ASP A 185 -28.75 -0.03 -15.09
CA ASP A 185 -27.86 1.02 -14.59
C ASP A 185 -26.63 0.43 -13.87
N TRP A 186 -26.84 -0.56 -12.99
CA TRP A 186 -25.74 -1.30 -12.36
C TRP A 186 -24.82 -1.98 -13.39
N ARG A 187 -25.38 -2.66 -14.40
CA ARG A 187 -24.57 -3.34 -15.41
C ARG A 187 -23.78 -2.36 -16.28
N GLU A 188 -24.32 -1.17 -16.56
CA GLU A 188 -23.59 -0.10 -17.25
C GLU A 188 -22.41 0.38 -16.43
N HIS A 189 -22.61 0.68 -15.13
CA HIS A 189 -21.54 1.05 -14.21
C HIS A 189 -20.41 0.01 -14.17
N VAL A 190 -20.75 -1.28 -14.03
CA VAL A 190 -19.77 -2.37 -14.04
C VAL A 190 -19.04 -2.46 -15.39
N ALA A 191 -19.73 -2.23 -16.50
CA ALA A 191 -19.11 -2.26 -17.83
C ALA A 191 -18.14 -1.08 -18.07
N GLU A 192 -18.36 0.05 -17.42
CA GLU A 192 -17.49 1.23 -17.48
C GLU A 192 -16.38 1.22 -16.43
N PHE A 193 -16.49 0.37 -15.40
CA PHE A 193 -15.50 0.29 -14.32
C PHE A 193 -14.08 0.07 -14.85
N ASP A 194 -13.20 1.01 -14.52
CA ASP A 194 -11.76 0.97 -14.81
C ASP A 194 -10.98 1.25 -13.52
N LYS A 195 -10.25 0.24 -13.04
CA LYS A 195 -9.47 0.32 -11.82
C LYS A 195 -8.41 1.42 -11.86
N GLU A 196 -7.91 1.79 -13.04
CA GLU A 196 -6.87 2.82 -13.19
C GLU A 196 -7.43 4.24 -13.05
N THR A 197 -8.74 4.40 -13.23
CA THR A 197 -9.41 5.70 -13.06
C THR A 197 -10.15 5.80 -11.72
N MET A 198 -10.49 4.65 -11.13
CA MET A 198 -11.24 4.54 -9.87
C MET A 198 -10.33 4.42 -8.63
N HIS A 199 -9.06 4.84 -8.73
CA HIS A 199 -8.11 4.83 -7.60
C HIS A 199 -8.74 5.56 -6.39
N GLY A 200 -9.09 4.78 -5.36
CA GLY A 200 -9.63 5.26 -4.08
C GLY A 200 -11.14 5.16 -3.88
N GLY A 201 -11.90 4.63 -4.85
CA GLY A 201 -13.36 4.49 -4.73
C GLY A 201 -13.80 3.17 -4.08
N VAL A 202 -13.27 2.03 -4.53
CA VAL A 202 -13.67 0.70 -4.03
C VAL A 202 -12.45 -0.12 -3.62
N TYR A 203 -12.57 -0.83 -2.49
CA TYR A 203 -11.49 -1.65 -1.92
C TYR A 203 -11.90 -3.10 -1.80
N LYS A 204 -11.00 -4.00 -2.20
CA LYS A 204 -11.19 -5.44 -2.15
C LYS A 204 -10.52 -6.05 -0.93
N PHE A 205 -11.31 -6.82 -0.19
CA PHE A 205 -10.86 -7.64 0.92
C PHE A 205 -11.22 -9.11 0.70
N VAL A 206 -10.37 -10.02 1.16
CA VAL A 206 -10.59 -11.47 1.04
C VAL A 206 -10.48 -12.13 2.40
N CYS A 207 -11.52 -12.86 2.79
CA CYS A 207 -11.48 -13.64 4.01
C CYS A 207 -10.49 -14.79 3.89
N LYS A 208 -9.51 -14.84 4.80
CA LYS A 208 -8.48 -15.89 4.86
C LYS A 208 -9.02 -17.29 5.15
N HIS A 209 -10.22 -17.37 5.72
CA HIS A 209 -10.81 -18.63 6.20
C HIS A 209 -11.76 -19.26 5.17
N CYS A 210 -12.64 -18.45 4.58
CA CYS A 210 -13.66 -18.94 3.65
C CYS A 210 -13.46 -18.48 2.19
N GLY A 211 -12.50 -17.58 1.92
CA GLY A 211 -12.25 -17.03 0.59
C GLY A 211 -13.31 -16.03 0.12
N LYS A 212 -14.31 -15.66 0.95
CA LYS A 212 -15.31 -14.65 0.60
C LYS A 212 -14.62 -13.34 0.26
N VAL A 213 -15.00 -12.75 -0.87
CA VAL A 213 -14.62 -11.38 -1.25
C VAL A 213 -15.60 -10.43 -0.59
N LEU A 214 -15.06 -9.41 0.08
CA LEU A 214 -15.80 -8.27 0.61
C LEU A 214 -15.28 -7.03 -0.11
N MET A 215 -16.17 -6.09 -0.37
CA MET A 215 -15.81 -4.81 -0.94
C MET A 215 -16.36 -3.70 -0.07
N TYR A 216 -15.66 -2.57 -0.08
CA TYR A 216 -16.04 -1.35 0.61
C TYR A 216 -15.91 -0.20 -0.36
N TYR A 217 -16.98 0.59 -0.53
CA TYR A 217 -16.99 1.81 -1.31
C TYR A 217 -16.80 3.02 -0.38
N ASP A 218 -15.79 3.83 -0.69
CA ASP A 218 -15.42 5.03 0.04
C ASP A 218 -15.77 6.24 -0.84
N CYS A 219 -16.87 6.89 -0.48
CA CYS A 219 -17.37 8.07 -1.15
C CYS A 219 -17.73 9.15 -0.15
N ASP A 220 -17.61 10.40 -0.60
CA ASP A 220 -18.08 11.60 0.11
C ASP A 220 -19.59 11.83 -0.10
#